data_AF-A0A6A6XIE6-F1
#
_entry.id   AF-A0A6A6XIE6-F1
#
_cell.length_a   1.000
_cell.length_b   1.000
_cell.length_c   1.000
_cell.angle_alpha   90.00
_cell.angle_beta   90.00
_cell.angle_gamma   90.00
#
_symmetry.space_group_name_H-M   'P 1'
#
loop_
_entity.id
_entity.type
_entity.pdbx_description
1 polymer ?
#
loop_
_entity_poly.entity_id
_entity_poly.type
_entity_poly.pdbx_seq_one_letter_code
_entity_poly.pdbx_strand_id
1 'polypeptide(L)'
;PPIDREFICMNDEYSECRTGQVTKALSRKVISNHFGRNKACTRIITDWPLFCRKHYQRATYKPYLWQRRKVDLILRQFEIIEKEHPGTTYNVAFKKAEEARLNDFSRKVAGGVPVDQAAASVAPDAKIKSFQAPLQVLRELELGLGQMKTIKEVRESVGVILNMLENGETTEVPSIEFLPNIPKKKAATSRISAKGAIKKTSKA
;
A
#
# COMPACT_ATOMS: atom_id res chain seq x y z
N PRO A 1 -4.82 -31.25 -20.92
CA PRO A 1 -3.95 -30.13 -21.39
C PRO A 1 -3.75 -29.09 -20.28
N PRO A 2 -2.55 -28.53 -20.10
CA PRO A 2 -2.36 -27.38 -19.22
C PRO A 2 -3.21 -26.22 -19.75
N ILE A 3 -3.98 -25.58 -18.86
CA ILE A 3 -4.75 -24.39 -19.24
C ILE A 3 -3.75 -23.25 -19.36
N ASP A 4 -3.70 -22.58 -20.52
CA ASP A 4 -2.90 -21.37 -20.68
C ASP A 4 -3.46 -20.25 -19.80
N ARG A 5 -2.61 -19.68 -18.93
CA ARG A 5 -2.99 -18.71 -17.90
C ARG A 5 -2.20 -17.42 -18.11
N GLU A 6 -2.90 -16.33 -18.38
CA GLU A 6 -2.26 -15.01 -18.46
C GLU A 6 -1.84 -14.46 -17.08
N PHE A 7 -2.39 -15.00 -15.98
CA PHE A 7 -2.00 -14.66 -14.61
C PHE A 7 -2.22 -15.82 -13.64
N ILE A 8 -1.51 -15.76 -12.51
CA ILE A 8 -1.67 -16.70 -11.38
C ILE A 8 -2.48 -16.01 -10.28
N CYS A 9 -3.59 -16.62 -9.87
CA CYS A 9 -4.46 -16.09 -8.84
C CYS A 9 -3.92 -16.45 -7.45
N MET A 10 -3.48 -15.45 -6.68
CA MET A 10 -2.88 -15.60 -5.35
C MET A 10 -3.89 -15.67 -4.20
N ASN A 11 -5.13 -16.09 -4.48
CA ASN A 11 -6.13 -16.26 -3.43
C ASN A 11 -5.78 -17.42 -2.50
N ASP A 12 -5.05 -18.40 -2.97
CA ASP A 12 -4.49 -19.45 -2.13
C ASP A 12 -3.08 -19.68 -2.64
N GLU A 13 -2.09 -19.60 -1.76
CA GLU A 13 -0.69 -19.77 -2.15
C GLU A 13 -0.35 -21.25 -2.32
N TYR A 14 -1.15 -22.15 -1.74
CA TYR A 14 -0.89 -23.58 -1.72
C TYR A 14 -1.73 -24.36 -2.74
N SER A 15 -2.74 -23.73 -3.34
CA SER A 15 -3.63 -24.39 -4.29
C SER A 15 -3.83 -23.61 -5.59
N GLU A 16 -3.91 -24.36 -6.69
CA GLU A 16 -4.20 -23.76 -7.99
C GLU A 16 -5.66 -23.29 -8.05
N CYS A 17 -5.86 -22.05 -8.52
CA CYS A 17 -7.20 -21.49 -8.69
C CYS A 17 -8.03 -22.26 -9.73
N ARG A 18 -9.15 -22.85 -9.29
CA ARG A 18 -10.09 -23.65 -10.11
C ARG A 18 -11.33 -22.89 -10.58
N THR A 19 -11.32 -21.55 -10.55
CA THR A 19 -12.52 -20.75 -10.93
C THR A 19 -12.76 -20.67 -12.44
N GLY A 20 -11.80 -21.11 -13.24
CA GLY A 20 -11.77 -20.97 -14.70
C GLY A 20 -11.40 -19.57 -15.21
N GLN A 21 -11.12 -18.61 -14.32
CA GLN A 21 -10.79 -17.25 -14.70
C GLN A 21 -9.28 -17.09 -14.84
N VAL A 22 -8.80 -17.11 -16.08
CA VAL A 22 -7.36 -17.19 -16.42
C VAL A 22 -6.81 -15.98 -17.18
N THR A 23 -7.67 -15.09 -17.67
CA THR A 23 -7.27 -13.87 -18.40
C THR A 23 -7.02 -12.67 -17.48
N LYS A 24 -6.07 -11.81 -17.82
CA LYS A 24 -5.73 -10.58 -17.06
C LYS A 24 -6.91 -9.64 -16.91
N ALA A 25 -7.83 -9.59 -17.88
CA ALA A 25 -9.07 -8.79 -17.79
C ALA A 25 -9.94 -9.19 -16.57
N LEU A 26 -9.89 -10.46 -16.18
CA LEU A 26 -10.59 -11.01 -15.02
C LEU A 26 -9.75 -10.99 -13.74
N SER A 27 -8.54 -10.41 -13.76
CA SER A 27 -7.68 -10.26 -12.59
C SER A 27 -7.92 -8.94 -11.86
N ARG A 28 -7.58 -8.87 -10.57
CA ARG A 28 -7.69 -7.67 -9.72
C ARG A 28 -6.45 -7.55 -8.84
N LYS A 29 -5.80 -6.38 -8.85
CA LYS A 29 -4.77 -6.01 -7.87
C LYS A 29 -5.45 -5.78 -6.52
N VAL A 30 -5.07 -6.55 -5.50
CA VAL A 30 -5.86 -6.61 -4.26
C VAL A 30 -5.42 -5.68 -3.15
N ILE A 31 -4.14 -5.26 -3.16
CA ILE A 31 -3.54 -4.39 -2.12
C ILE A 31 -2.89 -3.12 -2.68
N SER A 32 -2.96 -2.89 -4.00
CA SER A 32 -2.34 -1.72 -4.65
C SER A 32 -2.80 -0.37 -4.07
N ASN A 33 -3.98 -0.31 -3.47
CA ASN A 33 -4.49 0.88 -2.78
C ASN A 33 -3.69 1.28 -1.54
N HIS A 34 -2.92 0.37 -0.93
CA HIS A 34 -2.01 0.64 0.18
C HIS A 34 -0.62 1.09 -0.28
N PHE A 35 -0.33 1.01 -1.57
CA PHE A 35 0.94 1.50 -2.14
C PHE A 35 0.75 2.74 -3.00
N GLY A 36 -0.49 3.24 -3.12
CA GLY A 36 -0.85 4.35 -3.99
C GLY A 36 -1.14 3.93 -5.43
N ARG A 37 -2.11 3.03 -5.64
CA ARG A 37 -2.53 2.39 -6.92
C ARG A 37 -2.37 3.22 -8.21
N ASN A 38 -2.66 4.51 -8.19
CA ASN A 38 -2.64 5.41 -9.35
C ASN A 38 -1.48 6.41 -9.33
N LYS A 39 -0.64 6.39 -8.30
CA LYS A 39 0.49 7.31 -8.14
C LYS A 39 1.65 6.87 -9.01
N ALA A 40 2.36 7.85 -9.59
CA ALA A 40 3.43 7.60 -10.55
C ALA A 40 4.53 6.67 -10.02
N CYS A 41 4.86 6.76 -8.73
CA CYS A 41 5.84 5.90 -8.08
C CYS A 41 5.52 4.40 -8.14
N THR A 42 4.25 4.02 -8.28
CA THR A 42 3.83 2.61 -8.36
C THR A 42 3.77 2.03 -9.77
N ARG A 43 3.95 2.86 -10.80
CA ARG A 43 3.86 2.42 -12.21
C ARG A 43 4.98 1.47 -12.61
N ILE A 44 6.14 1.59 -11.95
CA ILE A 44 7.33 0.77 -12.23
C ILE A 44 7.23 -0.63 -11.60
N ILE A 45 6.41 -0.79 -10.55
CA ILE A 45 6.20 -2.08 -9.90
C ILE A 45 5.36 -2.96 -10.82
N THR A 46 5.94 -4.08 -11.25
CA THR A 46 5.33 -4.97 -12.23
C THR A 46 4.62 -6.15 -11.58
N ASP A 47 5.20 -6.70 -10.52
CA ASP A 47 4.64 -7.85 -9.82
C ASP A 47 3.71 -7.41 -8.67
N TRP A 48 2.42 -7.67 -8.87
CA TRP A 48 1.35 -7.36 -7.91
C TRP A 48 0.60 -8.64 -7.59
N PRO A 49 0.16 -8.84 -6.33
CA PRO A 49 -0.72 -9.95 -6.03
C PRO A 49 -2.05 -9.76 -6.74
N LEU A 50 -2.34 -10.69 -7.65
CA LEU A 50 -3.53 -10.71 -8.47
C LEU A 50 -4.49 -11.76 -7.96
N PHE A 51 -5.74 -11.39 -7.75
CA PHE A 51 -6.83 -12.35 -7.55
C PHE A 51 -7.68 -12.40 -8.81
N CYS A 52 -8.25 -13.56 -9.13
CA CYS A 52 -9.34 -13.60 -10.09
C CYS A 52 -10.58 -12.87 -9.55
N ARG A 53 -11.45 -12.39 -10.43
CA ARG A 53 -12.63 -11.60 -10.06
C ARG A 53 -13.52 -12.32 -9.05
N LYS A 54 -13.74 -13.63 -9.21
CA LYS A 54 -14.53 -14.46 -8.29
C LYS A 54 -13.89 -14.54 -6.91
N HIS A 55 -12.59 -14.82 -6.82
CA HIS A 55 -11.91 -14.87 -5.52
C HIS A 55 -11.83 -13.50 -4.84
N TYR A 56 -11.60 -12.44 -5.60
CA TYR A 56 -11.66 -11.08 -5.06
C TYR A 56 -13.02 -10.77 -4.42
N GLN A 57 -14.12 -11.15 -5.07
CA GLN A 57 -15.47 -11.00 -4.52
C GLN A 57 -15.72 -11.89 -3.30
N ARG A 58 -15.24 -13.15 -3.31
CA ARG A 58 -15.44 -14.10 -2.21
C ARG A 58 -14.57 -13.81 -1.00
N ALA A 59 -13.41 -13.19 -1.19
CA ALA A 59 -12.52 -12.82 -0.08
C ALA A 59 -13.24 -11.98 0.96
N THR A 60 -14.11 -11.07 0.53
CA THR A 60 -14.87 -10.19 1.44
C THR A 60 -15.98 -10.91 2.20
N TYR A 61 -16.30 -12.18 1.92
CA TYR A 61 -17.31 -12.95 2.67
C TYR A 61 -16.84 -13.33 4.07
N LYS A 62 -15.51 -13.38 4.28
CA LYS A 62 -14.90 -13.62 5.59
C LYS A 62 -14.02 -12.41 5.93
N PRO A 63 -14.63 -11.27 6.34
CA PRO A 63 -13.92 -10.00 6.46
C PRO A 63 -12.70 -10.09 7.37
N TYR A 64 -12.81 -10.75 8.53
CA TYR A 64 -11.69 -10.93 9.45
C TYR A 64 -10.49 -11.66 8.82
N LEU A 65 -10.72 -12.83 8.20
CA LEU A 65 -9.67 -13.59 7.52
C LEU A 65 -9.09 -12.80 6.34
N TRP A 66 -9.93 -12.02 5.65
CA TRP A 66 -9.48 -11.19 4.55
C TRP A 66 -8.52 -10.09 5.02
N GLN A 67 -8.80 -9.42 6.14
CA GLN A 67 -7.93 -8.35 6.64
C GLN A 67 -6.56 -8.90 7.07
N ARG A 68 -6.52 -10.06 7.73
CA ARG A 68 -5.26 -10.76 8.03
C ARG A 68 -4.48 -11.12 6.77
N ARG A 69 -5.14 -11.75 5.79
CA ARG A 69 -4.51 -12.04 4.50
C ARG A 69 -4.04 -10.77 3.77
N LYS A 70 -4.75 -9.65 3.92
CA LYS A 70 -4.34 -8.37 3.34
C LYS A 70 -3.02 -7.89 3.93
N VAL A 71 -2.82 -8.05 5.23
CA VAL A 71 -1.54 -7.78 5.92
C VAL A 71 -0.43 -8.64 5.34
N ASP A 72 -0.65 -9.96 5.22
CA ASP A 72 0.36 -10.87 4.65
C ASP A 72 0.77 -10.47 3.22
N LEU A 73 -0.22 -10.10 2.40
CA LEU A 73 0.02 -9.64 1.03
C LEU A 73 0.77 -8.30 0.99
N ILE A 74 0.55 -7.40 1.95
CA ILE A 74 1.31 -6.15 2.07
C ILE A 74 2.77 -6.45 2.45
N LEU A 75 3.00 -7.33 3.43
CA LEU A 75 4.35 -7.74 3.84
C LEU A 75 5.12 -8.38 2.68
N ARG A 76 4.48 -9.30 1.96
CA ARG A 76 5.04 -9.93 0.76
C ARG A 76 5.31 -8.91 -0.35
N GLN A 77 4.44 -7.92 -0.52
CA GLN A 77 4.65 -6.88 -1.53
C GLN A 77 5.90 -6.04 -1.24
N PHE A 78 6.24 -5.78 0.03
CA PHE A 78 7.51 -5.14 0.36
C PHE A 78 8.72 -5.96 -0.09
N GLU A 79 8.67 -7.28 0.08
CA GLU A 79 9.75 -8.18 -0.36
C GLU A 79 9.88 -8.20 -1.88
N ILE A 80 8.76 -8.20 -2.60
CA ILE A 80 8.74 -8.10 -4.06
C ILE A 80 9.35 -6.77 -4.50
N ILE A 81 8.94 -5.65 -3.90
CA ILE A 81 9.45 -4.32 -4.25
C ILE A 81 10.95 -4.25 -3.96
N GLU A 82 11.42 -4.75 -2.82
CA GLU A 82 12.85 -4.76 -2.47
C GLU A 82 13.66 -5.63 -3.43
N LYS A 83 13.10 -6.75 -3.90
CA LYS A 83 13.74 -7.60 -4.91
C LYS A 83 13.81 -6.93 -6.28
N GLU A 84 12.73 -6.29 -6.73
CA GLU A 84 12.69 -5.54 -8.01
C GLU A 84 13.55 -4.26 -7.95
N HIS A 85 13.58 -3.62 -6.78
CA HIS A 85 14.15 -2.30 -6.53
C HIS A 85 14.86 -2.23 -5.16
N PRO A 86 16.07 -2.79 -5.05
CA PRO A 86 16.82 -2.80 -3.78
C PRO A 86 17.09 -1.40 -3.23
N GLY A 87 16.96 -1.24 -1.91
CA GLY A 87 17.14 0.03 -1.21
C GLY A 87 15.93 0.97 -1.33
N THR A 88 14.73 0.44 -1.62
CA THR A 88 13.51 1.25 -1.64
C THR A 88 13.16 1.73 -0.24
N THR A 89 12.95 3.04 -0.09
CA THR A 89 12.37 3.63 1.11
C THR A 89 10.91 4.00 0.88
N TYR A 90 10.18 4.38 1.92
CA TYR A 90 8.74 4.59 1.84
C TYR A 90 8.32 5.89 2.52
N ASN A 91 7.38 6.59 1.91
CA ASN A 91 6.63 7.65 2.59
C ASN A 91 5.34 7.04 3.10
N VAL A 92 5.20 7.02 4.42
CA VAL A 92 4.06 6.44 5.13
C VAL A 92 3.13 7.55 5.56
N ALA A 93 1.89 7.48 5.11
CA ALA A 93 0.88 8.48 5.41
C ALA A 93 -0.50 7.83 5.48
N PHE A 94 -1.40 8.40 6.28
CA PHE A 94 -2.81 8.10 6.14
C PHE A 94 -3.36 8.68 4.84
N LYS A 95 -4.45 8.09 4.35
CA LYS A 95 -5.26 8.72 3.31
C LYS A 95 -5.92 9.97 3.88
N LYS A 96 -6.18 10.93 2.99
CA LYS A 96 -6.72 12.26 3.31
C LYS A 96 -7.89 12.27 4.29
N ALA A 97 -8.80 11.28 4.23
CA ALA A 97 -9.93 11.21 5.14
C ALA A 97 -9.52 10.92 6.59
N GLU A 98 -8.62 9.97 6.82
CA GLU A 98 -8.11 9.64 8.16
C GLU A 98 -7.15 10.70 8.67
N GLU A 99 -6.30 11.23 7.79
CA GLU A 99 -5.42 12.37 8.09
C GLU A 99 -6.24 13.59 8.53
N ALA A 100 -7.35 13.89 7.84
CA ALA A 100 -8.23 14.99 8.21
C ALA A 100 -8.89 14.78 9.60
N ARG A 101 -9.29 13.54 9.92
CA ARG A 101 -9.86 13.21 11.24
C ARG A 101 -8.84 13.38 12.36
N LEU A 102 -7.62 12.88 12.17
CA LEU A 102 -6.54 13.01 13.14
C LEU A 102 -6.14 14.49 13.33
N ASN A 103 -6.01 15.24 12.25
CA ASN A 103 -5.72 16.67 12.30
C ASN A 103 -6.84 17.47 12.98
N ASP A 104 -8.11 17.09 12.77
CA ASP A 104 -9.25 17.75 13.43
C ASP A 104 -9.25 17.53 14.95
N PHE A 105 -8.93 16.31 15.38
CA PHE A 105 -8.71 16.00 16.79
C PHE A 105 -7.58 16.87 17.37
N SER A 106 -6.42 16.90 16.73
CA SER A 106 -5.26 17.68 17.20
C SER A 106 -5.57 19.18 17.28
N ARG A 107 -6.31 19.74 16.31
CA ARG A 107 -6.74 21.15 16.35
C ARG A 107 -7.69 21.44 17.50
N LYS A 108 -8.66 20.56 17.78
CA LYS A 108 -9.62 20.74 18.88
C LYS A 108 -8.93 20.71 20.23
N VAL A 109 -8.02 19.75 20.45
CA VAL A 109 -7.24 19.66 21.68
C VAL A 109 -6.35 20.90 21.86
N ALA A 110 -5.66 21.35 20.80
CA ALA A 110 -4.87 22.57 20.83
C ALA A 110 -5.72 23.84 21.09
N GLY A 111 -6.99 23.82 20.67
CA GLY A 111 -7.98 24.87 20.95
C GLY A 111 -8.61 24.80 22.34
N GLY A 112 -8.14 23.92 23.23
CA GLY A 112 -8.62 23.81 24.61
C GLY A 112 -9.85 22.93 24.80
N VAL A 113 -10.32 22.22 23.77
CA VAL A 113 -11.38 21.23 23.92
C VAL A 113 -10.86 20.02 24.71
N PRO A 114 -11.56 19.55 25.75
CA PRO A 114 -11.15 18.35 26.50
C PRO A 114 -10.95 17.14 25.57
N VAL A 115 -9.93 16.33 25.85
CA VAL A 115 -9.51 15.20 25.00
C VAL A 115 -10.67 14.26 24.69
N ASP A 116 -11.50 13.92 25.68
CA ASP A 116 -12.61 12.99 25.50
C ASP A 116 -13.69 13.55 24.56
N GLN A 117 -13.97 14.86 24.65
CA GLN A 117 -14.92 15.53 23.77
C GLN A 117 -14.37 15.65 22.35
N ALA A 118 -13.09 15.98 22.21
CA ALA A 118 -12.41 16.01 20.91
C ALA A 118 -12.42 14.61 20.27
N ALA A 119 -12.12 13.56 21.03
CA ALA A 119 -12.12 12.18 20.56
C ALA A 119 -13.52 11.71 20.11
N ALA A 120 -14.55 11.99 20.91
CA ALA A 120 -15.94 11.67 20.56
C ALA A 120 -16.37 12.37 19.27
N SER A 121 -15.94 13.61 19.04
CA SER A 121 -16.31 14.39 17.86
C SER A 121 -15.70 13.88 16.55
N VAL A 122 -14.65 13.07 16.61
CA VAL A 122 -13.99 12.48 15.42
C VAL A 122 -14.15 10.96 15.36
N ALA A 123 -14.98 10.38 16.23
CA ALA A 123 -15.23 8.94 16.27
C ALA A 123 -15.76 8.41 14.91
N PRO A 124 -15.59 7.11 14.61
CA PRO A 124 -16.13 6.52 13.39
C PRO A 124 -17.64 6.77 13.24
N ASP A 125 -18.07 7.26 12.08
CA ASP A 125 -19.48 7.51 11.77
C ASP A 125 -20.06 6.35 10.96
N ALA A 126 -21.03 5.65 11.55
CA ALA A 126 -21.72 4.53 10.92
C ALA A 126 -22.47 4.90 9.62
N LYS A 127 -22.75 6.19 9.38
CA LYS A 127 -23.35 6.68 8.13
C LYS A 127 -22.36 6.71 6.97
N ILE A 128 -21.06 6.76 7.26
CA ILE A 128 -20.01 6.77 6.25
C ILE A 128 -19.72 5.34 5.82
N LYS A 129 -19.91 5.08 4.51
CA LYS A 129 -19.73 3.74 3.94
C LYS A 129 -18.29 3.25 3.97
N SER A 130 -17.31 4.14 3.88
CA SER A 130 -15.90 3.78 3.96
C SER A 130 -15.50 3.52 5.40
N PHE A 131 -14.74 2.45 5.61
CA PHE A 131 -14.16 2.15 6.92
C PHE A 131 -13.40 3.35 7.50
N GLN A 132 -13.66 3.62 8.77
CA GLN A 132 -13.02 4.64 9.58
C GLN A 132 -12.39 3.97 10.79
N ALA A 133 -11.07 4.05 10.92
CA ALA A 133 -10.38 3.44 12.04
C ALA A 133 -10.73 4.16 13.36
N PRO A 134 -10.76 3.45 14.50
CA PRO A 134 -10.84 4.09 15.80
C PRO A 134 -9.69 5.08 16.01
N LEU A 135 -9.95 6.18 16.74
CA LEU A 135 -8.93 7.23 16.93
C LEU A 135 -7.66 6.69 17.62
N GLN A 136 -7.80 5.79 18.59
CA GLN A 136 -6.66 5.18 19.27
C GLN A 136 -5.74 4.45 18.30
N VAL A 137 -6.31 3.72 17.34
CA VAL A 137 -5.57 3.02 16.27
C VAL A 137 -4.80 4.02 15.41
N LEU A 138 -5.42 5.16 15.05
CA LEU A 138 -4.75 6.20 14.26
C LEU A 138 -3.58 6.83 15.03
N ARG A 139 -3.75 7.09 16.32
CA ARG A 139 -2.71 7.70 17.17
C ARG A 139 -1.53 6.77 17.37
N GLU A 140 -1.78 5.48 17.58
CA GLU A 140 -0.70 4.50 17.73
C GLU A 140 0.10 4.35 16.43
N LEU A 141 -0.60 4.33 15.28
CA LEU A 141 0.05 4.26 13.97
C LEU A 141 0.74 5.57 13.55
N GLU A 142 0.47 6.70 14.24
CA GLU A 142 1.11 7.99 13.97
C GLU A 142 2.64 7.91 14.11
N LEU A 143 3.13 7.09 15.05
CA LEU A 143 4.56 6.83 15.27
C LEU A 143 5.25 6.22 14.03
N GLY A 144 4.50 5.45 13.24
CA GLY A 144 4.97 4.80 12.03
C GLY A 144 4.94 5.69 10.78
N LEU A 145 4.35 6.89 10.86
CA LEU A 145 4.24 7.80 9.72
C LEU A 145 5.56 8.52 9.45
N GLY A 146 5.67 9.10 8.25
CA GLY A 146 6.79 9.95 7.88
C GLY A 146 7.38 9.63 6.52
N GLN A 147 8.49 10.29 6.19
CA GLN A 147 9.17 10.14 4.90
C GLN A 147 10.37 9.20 5.04
N MET A 148 10.79 8.61 3.91
CA MET A 148 12.03 7.84 3.80
C MET A 148 12.17 6.67 4.79
N LYS A 149 11.07 6.10 5.24
CA LYS A 149 11.03 4.90 6.09
C LYS A 149 11.68 3.72 5.40
N THR A 150 12.53 3.01 6.11
CA THR A 150 13.18 1.78 5.63
C THR A 150 12.17 0.63 5.52
N ILE A 151 12.53 -0.43 4.80
CA ILE A 151 11.72 -1.66 4.76
C ILE A 151 11.45 -2.24 6.15
N LYS A 152 12.42 -2.12 7.08
CA LYS A 152 12.28 -2.60 8.45
C LYS A 152 11.18 -1.82 9.19
N GLU A 153 11.23 -0.49 9.14
CA GLU A 153 10.25 0.38 9.80
C GLU A 153 8.83 0.18 9.24
N VAL A 154 8.66 0.06 7.92
CA VAL A 154 7.31 -0.16 7.36
C VAL A 154 6.76 -1.54 7.69
N ARG A 155 7.62 -2.56 7.81
CA ARG A 155 7.21 -3.89 8.29
C ARG A 155 6.82 -3.86 9.76
N GLU A 156 7.52 -3.09 10.59
CA GLU A 156 7.14 -2.86 12.00
C GLU A 156 5.77 -2.19 12.08
N SER A 157 5.51 -1.13 11.30
CA SER A 157 4.19 -0.48 11.23
C SER A 157 3.08 -1.45 10.81
N VAL A 158 3.35 -2.34 9.85
CA VAL A 158 2.38 -3.38 9.44
C VAL A 158 2.20 -4.46 10.52
N GLY A 159 3.25 -4.78 11.27
CA GLY A 159 3.17 -5.66 12.46
C GLY A 159 2.29 -5.08 13.56
N VAL A 160 2.35 -3.77 13.79
CA VAL A 160 1.44 -3.07 14.72
C VAL A 160 -0.02 -3.20 14.25
N ILE A 161 -0.29 -2.99 12.95
CA ILE A 161 -1.63 -3.18 12.37
C ILE A 161 -2.12 -4.62 12.57
N LEU A 162 -1.24 -5.61 12.39
CA LEU A 162 -1.59 -7.01 12.62
C LEU A 162 -2.03 -7.21 14.07
N ASN A 163 -1.20 -6.81 15.04
CA ASN A 163 -1.51 -6.94 16.46
C ASN A 163 -2.87 -6.30 16.82
N MET A 164 -3.16 -5.10 16.29
CA MET A 164 -4.45 -4.43 16.49
C MET A 164 -5.63 -5.22 15.91
N LEU A 165 -5.47 -5.86 14.75
CA LEU A 165 -6.49 -6.74 14.17
C LEU A 165 -6.70 -7.99 15.01
N GLU A 166 -5.64 -8.55 15.58
CA GLU A 166 -5.70 -9.76 16.42
C GLU A 166 -6.34 -9.49 17.78
N ASN A 167 -6.03 -8.34 18.37
CA ASN A 167 -6.59 -7.88 19.64
C ASN A 167 -8.02 -7.33 19.51
N GLY A 168 -8.52 -7.15 18.29
CA GLY A 168 -9.85 -6.59 18.03
C GLY A 168 -9.96 -5.07 18.21
N GLU A 169 -8.82 -4.36 18.25
CA GLU A 169 -8.75 -2.89 18.34
C GLU A 169 -9.21 -2.22 17.04
N THR A 170 -9.07 -2.91 15.90
CA THR A 170 -9.61 -2.50 14.60
C THR A 170 -10.19 -3.71 13.87
N THR A 171 -11.22 -3.49 13.05
CA THR A 171 -11.84 -4.54 12.23
C THR A 171 -11.25 -4.63 10.83
N GLU A 172 -10.58 -3.58 10.36
CA GLU A 172 -9.95 -3.52 9.04
C GLU A 172 -8.57 -2.88 9.11
N VAL A 173 -7.71 -3.20 8.12
CA VAL A 173 -6.47 -2.47 7.89
C VAL A 173 -6.82 -0.98 7.68
N PRO A 174 -6.34 -0.06 8.53
CA PRO A 174 -6.62 1.36 8.39
C PRO A 174 -6.24 1.89 7.01
N SER A 175 -6.83 3.02 6.62
CA SER A 175 -6.54 3.66 5.33
C SER A 175 -5.16 4.33 5.33
N ILE A 176 -4.10 3.51 5.38
CA ILE A 176 -2.69 3.89 5.35
C ILE A 176 -2.08 3.56 3.98
N GLU A 177 -1.17 4.42 3.51
CA GLU A 177 -0.39 4.26 2.29
C GLU A 177 1.10 4.18 2.61
N PHE A 178 1.78 3.20 2.01
CA PHE A 178 3.23 3.00 2.00
C PHE A 178 3.75 3.33 0.59
N LEU A 179 4.00 4.61 0.33
CA LEU A 179 4.36 5.08 -1.00
C LEU A 179 5.85 4.83 -1.26
N PRO A 180 6.22 4.00 -2.23
CA PRO A 180 7.62 3.64 -2.45
C PRO A 180 8.39 4.79 -3.10
N ASN A 181 9.57 5.08 -2.57
CA ASN A 181 10.61 5.94 -3.14
C ASN A 181 11.68 5.06 -3.76
N ILE A 182 11.46 4.68 -5.01
CA ILE A 182 12.35 3.77 -5.72
C ILE A 182 13.63 4.53 -6.12
N PRO A 183 14.82 4.05 -5.73
CA PRO A 183 16.07 4.65 -6.15
C PRO A 183 16.13 4.68 -7.67
N LYS A 184 16.33 5.87 -8.24
CA LYS A 184 16.61 5.96 -9.67
C LYS A 184 17.91 5.19 -9.91
N LYS A 185 17.92 4.21 -10.83
CA LYS A 185 19.18 3.73 -11.39
C LYS A 185 19.96 4.97 -11.81
N LYS A 186 21.17 5.17 -11.27
CA LYS A 186 22.08 6.20 -11.79
C LYS A 186 22.11 5.98 -13.30
N ALA A 187 21.55 6.92 -14.06
CA ALA A 187 21.82 6.94 -15.49
C ALA A 187 23.34 6.93 -15.59
N ALA A 188 23.90 5.99 -16.36
CA ALA A 188 25.31 6.05 -16.70
C ALA A 188 25.57 7.49 -17.14
N THR A 189 26.45 8.17 -16.43
CA THR A 189 26.71 9.60 -16.60
C THR A 189 27.00 9.82 -18.06
N SER A 190 26.03 10.34 -18.83
CA SER A 190 26.30 10.82 -20.17
C SER A 190 27.28 11.96 -19.96
N ARG A 191 28.56 11.73 -20.25
CA ARG A 191 29.57 12.79 -20.26
C ARG A 191 29.03 13.85 -21.22
N ILE A 192 28.58 14.96 -20.67
CA ILE A 192 28.34 16.17 -21.45
C ILE A 192 29.72 16.55 -21.96
N SER A 193 30.01 16.26 -23.23
CA SER A 193 31.20 16.80 -23.87
C SER A 193 30.99 18.30 -23.98
N ALA A 194 31.68 19.06 -23.13
CA ALA A 194 31.79 20.49 -23.27
C ALA A 194 32.61 20.78 -24.54
N LYS A 195 31.91 20.98 -25.66
CA LYS A 195 32.23 21.92 -26.75
C LYS A 195 31.30 21.65 -27.93
N GLY A 196 30.52 22.68 -28.29
CA GLY A 196 29.83 22.71 -29.56
C GLY A 196 30.82 22.61 -30.72
N ALA A 197 30.60 21.63 -31.59
CA ALA A 197 30.96 21.66 -33.00
C ALA A 197 30.35 20.42 -33.67
N ILE A 198 29.41 20.65 -34.59
CA ILE A 198 28.98 19.62 -35.52
C ILE A 198 30.17 19.34 -36.46
N LYS A 199 30.82 18.18 -36.33
CA LYS A 199 31.69 17.66 -37.39
C LYS A 199 30.89 16.71 -38.26
N LYS A 200 30.53 17.18 -39.46
CA LYS A 200 30.25 16.32 -40.62
C LYS A 200 31.53 15.55 -40.92
N THR A 201 31.46 14.22 -40.93
CA THR A 201 32.48 13.39 -41.59
C THR A 201 31.90 12.84 -42.87
N SER A 202 32.29 13.47 -43.98
CA SER A 202 32.19 12.91 -45.32
C SER A 202 33.45 12.08 -45.62
N LYS A 203 33.21 10.85 -46.08
CA LYS A 203 33.97 9.98 -47.00
C LYS A 203 35.44 9.61 -46.71
N ALA A 204 35.71 8.29 -46.75
CA ALA A 204 36.30 7.67 -47.96
C ALA A 204 35.36 6.53 -48.40
#